data_AF-A0A9X1MFT4-F1
#
_entry.id   AF-A0A9X1MFT4-F1
#
_cell.length_a   1.000
_cell.length_b   1.000
_cell.length_c   1.000
_cell.angle_alpha   90.00
_cell.angle_beta   90.00
_cell.angle_gamma   90.00
#
_symmetry.space_group_name_H-M   'P 1'
#
loop_
_entity.id
_entity.type
_entity.pdbx_description
1 polymer ?
#
loop_
_entity_poly.entity_id
_entity_poly.type
_entity_poly.pdbx_seq_one_letter_code
_entity_poly.pdbx_strand_id
1 'polypeptide(L)'
;MAAVLPEALRRHLADLQRRAESDEDAGQVFNEALKACNDAGWSYRQLGDALGVSHFYVSSRIKQASGNVTGFGFEIPARPRPASVLKPRPLPREISEDLQELMGRAVSEQTPDRTANGLAPAVEAFFQALRAASDAGWDPHELALPLGMNPRAVARFTTYHGKDGDALAPKYPAPPRRSTATAWNARYADAPPVSIPNDEAAALKDLAAQAHLNRGVAGEEDGGALESAVEYTSRVAHWYLLGASRQDLEEATGQGWEALRKRLSRWGYMSPP
;
A
#
# COMPACT_ATOMS: atom_id res chain seq x y z
N MET A 1 7.44 -11.83 -20.60
CA MET A 1 7.14 -12.53 -19.33
C MET A 1 8.18 -12.12 -18.32
N ALA A 2 7.80 -11.53 -17.18
CA ALA A 2 8.75 -11.24 -16.12
C ALA A 2 9.22 -12.58 -15.52
N ALA A 3 10.53 -12.78 -15.41
CA ALA A 3 11.08 -13.97 -14.76
C ALA A 3 10.58 -14.00 -13.30
N VAL A 4 10.04 -15.14 -12.89
CA VAL A 4 9.57 -15.40 -11.51
C VAL A 4 10.69 -16.13 -10.78
N LEU A 5 11.05 -15.69 -9.57
CA LEU A 5 12.08 -16.36 -8.78
C LEU A 5 11.73 -17.85 -8.60
N PRO A 6 12.68 -18.77 -8.79
CA PRO A 6 12.47 -20.19 -8.51
C PRO A 6 12.01 -20.41 -7.06
N GLU A 7 11.05 -21.31 -6.86
CA GLU A 7 10.42 -21.53 -5.54
C GLU A 7 11.44 -21.93 -4.46
N ALA A 8 12.43 -22.74 -4.82
CA ALA A 8 13.49 -23.15 -3.91
C ALA A 8 14.34 -21.95 -3.44
N LEU A 9 14.68 -21.04 -4.36
CA LEU A 9 15.43 -19.82 -4.06
C LEU A 9 14.60 -18.88 -3.17
N ARG A 10 13.31 -18.74 -3.47
CA ARG A 10 12.38 -17.94 -2.66
C ARG A 10 12.31 -18.43 -1.21
N ARG A 11 12.19 -19.74 -0.99
CA ARG A 11 12.17 -20.33 0.36
C ARG A 11 13.49 -20.13 1.09
N HIS A 12 14.60 -20.35 0.39
CA HIS A 12 15.93 -20.17 0.97
C HIS A 12 16.16 -18.72 1.44
N LEU A 13 15.83 -17.73 0.60
CA LEU A 13 15.96 -16.32 0.97
C LEU A 13 15.01 -15.93 2.11
N ALA A 14 13.79 -16.47 2.16
CA ALA A 14 12.86 -16.24 3.26
C ALA A 14 13.33 -16.85 4.59
N ASP A 15 14.01 -17.99 4.55
CA ASP A 15 14.61 -18.60 5.74
C ASP A 15 15.82 -17.82 6.23
N LEU A 16 16.69 -17.34 5.32
CA LEU A 16 17.79 -16.44 5.65
C LEU A 16 17.29 -15.13 6.26
N GLN A 17 16.24 -14.54 5.68
CA GLN A 17 15.60 -13.33 6.22
C GLN A 17 15.13 -13.54 7.66
N ARG A 18 14.49 -14.69 7.95
CA ARG A 18 13.99 -15.00 9.29
C ARG A 18 15.11 -15.14 10.32
N ARG A 19 16.23 -15.74 9.91
CA ARG A 19 17.41 -15.89 10.79
C ARG A 19 18.10 -14.56 11.03
N ALA A 20 18.17 -13.71 10.01
CA ALA A 20 18.74 -12.37 10.08
C ALA A 20 18.03 -11.43 11.08
N GLU A 21 16.77 -11.71 11.43
CA GLU A 21 16.06 -10.95 12.48
C GLU A 21 16.60 -11.21 13.90
N SER A 22 17.38 -12.29 14.10
CA SER A 22 17.85 -12.75 15.41
C SER A 22 19.36 -12.96 15.53
N ASP A 23 20.08 -12.90 14.41
CA ASP A 23 21.48 -13.30 14.30
C ASP A 23 22.20 -12.40 13.27
N GLU A 24 23.20 -11.65 13.74
CA GLU A 24 23.95 -10.67 12.95
C GLU A 24 24.77 -11.34 11.84
N ASP A 25 25.35 -12.51 12.12
CA ASP A 25 26.08 -13.31 11.13
C ASP A 25 25.12 -13.82 10.04
N ALA A 26 23.92 -14.22 10.44
CA ALA A 26 22.85 -14.57 9.48
C ALA A 26 22.37 -13.36 8.67
N GLY A 27 22.43 -12.15 9.25
CA GLY A 27 22.16 -10.89 8.56
C GLY A 27 23.16 -10.63 7.42
N GLN A 28 24.44 -10.86 7.66
CA GLN A 28 25.46 -10.73 6.63
C GLN A 28 25.27 -11.76 5.50
N VAL A 29 25.02 -13.02 5.84
CA VAL A 29 24.75 -14.08 4.86
C VAL A 29 23.51 -13.77 4.03
N PHE A 30 22.46 -13.21 4.63
CA PHE A 30 21.27 -12.77 3.91
C PHE A 30 21.57 -11.63 2.92
N ASN A 31 22.37 -10.64 3.33
CA ASN A 31 22.77 -9.52 2.49
C ASN A 31 23.59 -9.98 1.27
N GLU A 32 24.54 -10.89 1.48
CA GLU A 32 25.36 -11.48 0.43
C GLU A 32 24.51 -12.33 -0.54
N ALA A 33 23.54 -13.09 -0.03
CA ALA A 33 22.62 -13.86 -0.86
C ALA A 33 21.74 -12.96 -1.76
N LEU A 34 21.25 -11.83 -1.22
CA LEU A 34 20.53 -10.84 -2.01
C LEU A 34 21.42 -10.22 -3.09
N LYS A 35 22.67 -9.92 -2.75
CA LYS A 35 23.65 -9.38 -3.70
C LYS A 35 23.92 -10.37 -4.83
N ALA A 36 24.17 -11.64 -4.50
CA ALA A 36 24.39 -12.70 -5.50
C ALA A 36 23.19 -12.87 -6.43
N CYS A 37 21.96 -12.76 -5.92
CA CYS A 37 20.76 -12.77 -6.76
C CYS A 37 20.69 -11.55 -7.70
N ASN A 38 21.02 -10.36 -7.20
CA ASN A 38 21.06 -9.16 -8.02
C ASN A 38 22.16 -9.23 -9.11
N ASP A 39 23.34 -9.73 -8.76
CA ASP A 39 24.44 -9.97 -9.71
C ASP A 39 24.07 -11.02 -10.77
N ALA A 40 23.19 -11.97 -10.42
CA ALA A 40 22.59 -12.94 -11.35
C ALA A 40 21.45 -12.36 -12.22
N GLY A 41 21.18 -11.06 -12.14
CA GLY A 41 20.23 -10.34 -12.99
C GLY A 41 18.81 -10.19 -12.42
N TRP A 42 18.57 -10.57 -11.16
CA TRP A 42 17.29 -10.33 -10.50
C TRP A 42 17.17 -8.89 -10.03
N SER A 43 16.17 -8.15 -10.53
CA SER A 43 15.94 -6.78 -10.08
C SER A 43 15.54 -6.72 -8.61
N TYR A 44 15.86 -5.60 -7.94
CA TYR A 44 15.42 -5.34 -6.56
C TYR A 44 13.91 -5.50 -6.36
N ARG A 45 13.13 -5.19 -7.40
CA ARG A 45 11.67 -5.35 -7.39
C ARG A 45 11.25 -6.82 -7.37
N GLN A 46 11.86 -7.66 -8.19
CA GLN A 46 11.57 -9.10 -8.21
C GLN A 46 11.93 -9.76 -6.87
N LEU A 47 13.07 -9.38 -6.30
CA LEU A 47 13.52 -9.87 -4.99
C LEU A 47 12.59 -9.38 -3.85
N GLY A 48 12.20 -8.10 -3.89
CA GLY A 48 11.27 -7.51 -2.92
C GLY A 48 9.89 -8.18 -2.97
N ASP A 49 9.34 -8.36 -4.18
CA ASP A 49 8.06 -9.05 -4.38
C ASP A 49 8.12 -10.51 -3.91
N ALA A 50 9.24 -11.21 -4.15
CA ALA A 50 9.43 -12.60 -3.73
C ALA A 50 9.48 -12.76 -2.19
N LEU A 51 10.03 -11.77 -1.50
CA LEU A 51 10.21 -11.78 -0.04
C LEU A 51 9.09 -11.04 0.71
N GLY A 52 8.19 -10.36 -0.01
CA GLY A 52 7.18 -9.51 0.60
C GLY A 52 7.79 -8.31 1.33
N VAL A 53 8.89 -7.77 0.83
CA VAL A 53 9.59 -6.58 1.35
C VAL A 53 9.72 -5.51 0.26
N SER A 54 10.05 -4.26 0.62
CA SER A 54 10.24 -3.23 -0.41
C SER A 54 11.52 -3.47 -1.21
N HIS A 55 11.55 -3.04 -2.48
CA HIS A 55 12.78 -3.12 -3.27
C HIS A 55 13.90 -2.22 -2.72
N PHE A 56 13.55 -1.18 -1.96
CA PHE A 56 14.51 -0.38 -1.20
C PHE A 56 15.12 -1.14 -0.04
N TYR A 57 14.34 -1.95 0.68
CA TYR A 57 14.89 -2.85 1.69
C TYR A 57 15.94 -3.79 1.07
N VAL A 58 15.61 -4.39 -0.08
CA VAL A 58 16.57 -5.22 -0.83
C VAL A 58 17.80 -4.42 -1.26
N SER A 59 17.61 -3.23 -1.83
CA SER A 59 18.72 -2.36 -2.25
C SER A 59 19.62 -1.98 -1.08
N SER A 60 19.04 -1.62 0.08
CA SER A 60 19.78 -1.27 1.29
C SER A 60 20.60 -2.44 1.80
N ARG A 61 20.02 -3.64 1.88
CA ARG A 61 20.71 -4.87 2.32
C ARG A 61 21.86 -5.23 1.37
N ILE A 62 21.67 -5.10 0.05
CA ILE A 62 22.73 -5.32 -0.95
C ILE A 62 23.86 -4.29 -0.83
N LYS A 63 23.53 -3.03 -0.57
CA LYS A 63 24.53 -1.97 -0.34
C LYS A 63 25.33 -2.24 0.95
N GLN A 64 24.66 -2.72 2.01
CA GLN A 64 25.33 -3.16 3.25
C GLN A 64 26.31 -4.30 2.99
N ALA A 65 25.94 -5.34 2.21
CA ALA A 65 26.87 -6.40 1.79
C ALA A 65 28.05 -5.88 0.94
N SER A 66 27.88 -4.74 0.26
CA SER A 66 28.91 -4.16 -0.58
C SER A 66 29.85 -3.21 0.20
N GLY A 67 29.71 -3.10 1.53
CA GLY A 67 30.45 -2.16 2.36
C GLY A 67 30.05 -0.68 2.16
N ASN A 68 29.07 -0.41 1.30
CA ASN A 68 28.53 0.93 1.06
C ASN A 68 27.42 1.21 2.06
N VAL A 69 27.79 1.62 3.28
CA VAL A 69 26.83 2.05 4.30
C VAL A 69 26.22 3.39 3.90
N THR A 70 25.10 3.32 3.18
CA THR A 70 24.20 4.47 2.92
C THR A 70 22.85 4.23 3.59
N GLY A 71 22.88 3.70 4.82
CA GLY A 71 21.71 3.67 5.69
C GLY A 71 21.62 5.01 6.42
N PHE A 72 20.50 5.71 6.31
CA PHE A 72 20.25 7.00 6.99
C PHE A 72 20.12 6.89 8.53
N GLY A 73 20.75 5.88 9.15
CA GLY A 73 20.75 5.67 10.60
C GLY A 73 19.51 5.00 11.18
N PHE A 74 18.55 4.55 10.36
CA PHE A 74 17.34 3.86 10.85
C PHE A 74 17.02 2.59 10.06
N GLU A 75 16.48 1.57 10.77
CA GLU A 75 16.07 0.30 10.17
C GLU A 75 14.63 0.41 9.63
N ILE A 76 14.44 0.01 8.36
CA ILE A 76 13.11 -0.02 7.75
C ILE A 76 12.45 -1.37 8.08
N PRO A 77 11.30 -1.40 8.76
CA PRO A 77 10.63 -2.64 9.10
C PRO A 77 10.20 -3.43 7.85
N ALA A 78 10.05 -4.76 7.98
CA ALA A 78 9.48 -5.58 6.93
C ALA A 78 8.02 -5.15 6.63
N ARG A 79 7.62 -5.25 5.37
CA ARG A 79 6.26 -4.86 4.95
C ARG A 79 5.20 -5.75 5.65
N PRO A 80 4.06 -5.19 6.09
CA PRO A 80 2.95 -6.02 6.55
C PRO A 80 2.47 -6.92 5.40
N ARG A 81 2.05 -8.15 5.75
CA ARG A 81 1.54 -9.11 4.75
C ARG A 81 0.39 -8.46 3.97
N PRO A 82 0.29 -8.71 2.65
CA PRO A 82 -0.73 -8.07 1.82
C PRO A 82 -2.14 -8.37 2.36
N ALA A 83 -3.06 -7.41 2.23
CA ALA A 83 -4.43 -7.53 2.73
C ALA A 83 -5.17 -8.77 2.20
N SER A 84 -4.78 -9.29 1.04
CA SER A 84 -5.25 -10.56 0.47
C SER A 84 -4.92 -11.79 1.32
N VAL A 85 -4.04 -11.68 2.31
CA VAL A 85 -3.69 -12.74 3.28
C VAL A 85 -4.58 -12.66 4.52
N LEU A 86 -5.26 -11.53 4.74
CA LEU A 86 -6.28 -11.42 5.78
C LEU A 86 -7.55 -12.09 5.26
N LYS A 87 -8.18 -12.92 6.10
CA LYS A 87 -9.49 -13.48 5.77
C LYS A 87 -10.48 -12.31 5.57
N PRO A 88 -11.19 -12.24 4.41
CA PRO A 88 -12.22 -11.23 4.19
C PRO A 88 -13.26 -11.31 5.32
N ARG A 89 -13.73 -10.18 5.83
CA ARG A 89 -14.91 -10.20 6.70
C ARG A 89 -16.11 -10.71 5.90
N PRO A 90 -17.00 -11.50 6.52
CA PRO A 90 -18.29 -11.78 5.90
C PRO A 90 -19.04 -10.45 5.74
N LEU A 91 -19.44 -10.14 4.51
CA LEU A 91 -20.30 -9.00 4.23
C LEU A 91 -21.69 -9.30 4.82
N PRO A 92 -22.32 -8.36 5.55
CA PRO A 92 -23.68 -8.52 6.03
C PRO A 92 -24.61 -8.88 4.88
N ARG A 93 -25.51 -9.82 5.16
CA ARG A 93 -26.40 -10.39 4.15
C ARG A 93 -27.17 -9.31 3.38
N GLU A 94 -27.67 -8.31 4.10
CA GLU A 94 -28.38 -7.15 3.56
C GLU A 94 -27.56 -6.37 2.52
N ILE A 95 -26.28 -6.12 2.80
CA ILE A 95 -25.39 -5.42 1.85
C ILE A 95 -25.08 -6.33 0.65
N SER A 96 -24.85 -7.62 0.89
CA SER A 96 -24.54 -8.56 -0.19
C SER A 96 -25.72 -8.78 -1.15
N GLU A 97 -26.94 -8.90 -0.63
CA GLU A 97 -28.15 -9.10 -1.42
C GLU A 97 -28.49 -7.86 -2.25
N ASP A 98 -28.40 -6.66 -1.64
CA ASP A 98 -28.64 -5.39 -2.32
C ASP A 98 -27.63 -5.14 -3.46
N LEU A 99 -26.32 -5.35 -3.19
CA LEU A 99 -25.30 -5.21 -4.22
C LEU A 99 -25.44 -6.27 -5.34
N GLN A 100 -25.85 -7.50 -5.02
CA GLN A 100 -26.11 -8.54 -6.02
C GLN A 100 -27.33 -8.21 -6.88
N GLU A 101 -28.39 -7.67 -6.28
CA GLU A 101 -29.59 -7.23 -7.00
C GLU A 101 -29.25 -6.09 -7.96
N LEU A 102 -28.55 -5.06 -7.50
CA LEU A 102 -28.12 -3.93 -8.32
C LEU A 102 -27.18 -4.37 -9.44
N MET A 103 -26.27 -5.32 -9.18
CA MET A 103 -25.42 -5.92 -10.20
C MET A 103 -26.26 -6.69 -11.23
N GLY A 104 -27.25 -7.47 -10.78
CA GLY A 104 -28.16 -8.20 -11.67
C GLY A 104 -28.95 -7.27 -12.59
N ARG A 105 -29.45 -6.15 -12.06
CA ARG A 105 -30.12 -5.09 -12.84
C ARG A 105 -29.15 -4.43 -13.81
N ALA A 106 -27.95 -4.05 -13.37
CA ALA A 106 -26.92 -3.45 -14.22
C ALA A 106 -26.52 -4.34 -15.41
N VAL A 107 -26.59 -5.66 -15.25
CA VAL A 107 -26.30 -6.63 -16.33
C VAL A 107 -27.50 -6.88 -17.24
N SER A 108 -28.73 -6.91 -16.70
CA SER A 108 -29.93 -7.33 -17.43
C SER A 108 -30.75 -6.19 -18.03
N GLU A 109 -30.75 -5.01 -17.40
CA GLU A 109 -31.52 -3.87 -17.85
C GLU A 109 -30.82 -3.16 -19.02
N GLN A 110 -31.38 -3.29 -20.21
CA GLN A 110 -30.97 -2.51 -21.37
C GLN A 110 -31.90 -1.31 -21.52
N THR A 111 -31.46 -0.17 -20.99
CA THR A 111 -32.15 1.11 -21.19
C THR A 111 -31.43 1.94 -22.25
N PRO A 112 -32.17 2.58 -23.18
CA PRO A 112 -31.58 3.48 -24.17
C PRO A 112 -31.11 4.79 -23.54
N ASP A 113 -31.72 5.19 -22.42
CA ASP A 113 -31.37 6.39 -21.68
C ASP A 113 -29.97 6.29 -21.06
N ARG A 114 -29.32 7.45 -20.96
CA ARG A 114 -27.98 7.61 -20.40
C ARG A 114 -27.98 8.68 -19.33
N THR A 115 -27.24 8.44 -18.26
CA THR A 115 -27.02 9.39 -17.18
C THR A 115 -26.05 10.47 -17.65
N ALA A 116 -25.83 11.51 -16.83
CA ALA A 116 -24.85 12.57 -17.13
C ALA A 116 -23.43 12.02 -17.37
N ASN A 117 -23.12 10.85 -16.79
CA ASN A 117 -21.85 10.15 -16.94
C ASN A 117 -21.82 9.19 -18.15
N GLY A 118 -22.85 9.17 -18.99
CA GLY A 118 -22.94 8.29 -20.16
C GLY A 118 -23.17 6.82 -19.80
N LEU A 119 -23.55 6.51 -18.55
CA LEU A 119 -23.86 5.16 -18.09
C LEU A 119 -25.35 4.85 -18.24
N ALA A 120 -25.70 3.57 -18.30
CA ALA A 120 -27.08 3.16 -18.06
C ALA A 120 -27.43 3.45 -16.58
N PRO A 121 -28.65 3.93 -16.27
CA PRO A 121 -29.06 4.21 -14.89
C PRO A 121 -28.82 3.06 -13.91
N ALA A 122 -29.06 1.82 -14.32
CA ALA A 122 -28.82 0.64 -13.49
C ALA A 122 -27.33 0.42 -13.16
N VAL A 123 -26.44 0.71 -14.13
CA VAL A 123 -24.98 0.64 -13.94
C VAL A 123 -24.51 1.74 -12.99
N GLU A 124 -25.04 2.96 -13.13
CA GLU A 124 -24.73 4.07 -12.24
C GLU A 124 -25.20 3.80 -10.80
N ALA A 125 -26.41 3.26 -10.62
CA ALA A 125 -26.93 2.87 -9.31
C ALA A 125 -26.04 1.82 -8.62
N PHE A 126 -25.58 0.82 -9.36
CA PHE A 126 -24.64 -0.18 -8.85
C PHE A 126 -23.30 0.43 -8.42
N PHE A 127 -22.75 1.37 -9.21
CA PHE A 127 -21.49 2.05 -8.85
C PHE A 127 -21.64 2.98 -7.66
N GLN A 128 -22.77 3.70 -7.54
CA GLN A 128 -23.07 4.52 -6.38
C GLN A 128 -23.17 3.66 -5.11
N ALA A 129 -23.78 2.48 -5.19
CA ALA A 129 -23.84 1.54 -4.08
C ALA A 129 -22.46 1.00 -3.68
N LEU A 130 -21.63 0.58 -4.64
CA LEU A 130 -20.25 0.16 -4.35
C LEU A 130 -19.44 1.27 -3.67
N ARG A 131 -19.62 2.52 -4.12
CA ARG A 131 -18.96 3.68 -3.54
C ARG A 131 -19.47 3.96 -2.13
N ALA A 132 -20.78 3.94 -1.88
CA ALA A 132 -21.34 4.12 -0.55
C ALA A 132 -20.85 3.04 0.43
N ALA A 133 -20.70 1.79 -0.02
CA ALA A 133 -20.14 0.72 0.79
C ALA A 133 -18.64 0.98 1.10
N SER A 134 -17.87 1.42 0.11
CA SER A 134 -16.47 1.82 0.31
C SER A 134 -16.34 3.01 1.26
N ASP A 135 -17.21 4.02 1.14
CA ASP A 135 -17.23 5.22 1.99
C ASP A 135 -17.65 4.90 3.43
N ALA A 136 -18.53 3.91 3.61
CA ALA A 136 -18.83 3.32 4.91
C ALA A 136 -17.65 2.53 5.51
N GLY A 137 -16.60 2.24 4.73
CA GLY A 137 -15.35 1.64 5.20
C GLY A 137 -15.18 0.15 4.87
N TRP A 138 -16.00 -0.42 3.97
CA TRP A 138 -15.85 -1.80 3.50
C TRP A 138 -14.66 -1.95 2.54
N ASP A 139 -13.89 -3.03 2.69
CA ASP A 139 -12.71 -3.27 1.85
C ASP A 139 -13.10 -3.80 0.46
N PRO A 140 -12.44 -3.40 -0.64
CA PRO A 140 -12.73 -3.91 -1.97
C PRO A 140 -12.67 -5.45 -2.09
N HIS A 141 -11.83 -6.13 -1.31
CA HIS A 141 -11.80 -7.59 -1.27
C HIS A 141 -13.05 -8.20 -0.63
N GLU A 142 -13.63 -7.50 0.35
CA GLU A 142 -14.84 -7.94 1.06
C GLU A 142 -16.09 -7.73 0.20
N LEU A 143 -16.12 -6.66 -0.58
CA LEU A 143 -17.18 -6.37 -1.56
C LEU A 143 -17.10 -7.29 -2.78
N ALA A 144 -15.89 -7.59 -3.26
CA ALA A 144 -15.69 -8.35 -4.49
C ALA A 144 -16.09 -9.83 -4.37
N LEU A 145 -15.86 -10.44 -3.21
CA LEU A 145 -16.11 -11.87 -2.99
C LEU A 145 -17.59 -12.28 -3.22
N PRO A 146 -18.60 -11.65 -2.57
CA PRO A 146 -20.01 -12.01 -2.80
C PRO A 146 -20.50 -11.64 -4.20
N LEU A 147 -19.84 -10.69 -4.87
CA LEU A 147 -20.20 -10.27 -6.22
C LEU A 147 -19.52 -11.09 -7.32
N GLY A 148 -18.61 -12.01 -6.97
CA GLY A 148 -17.80 -12.74 -7.95
C GLY A 148 -16.90 -11.84 -8.79
N MET A 149 -16.57 -10.64 -8.29
CA MET A 149 -15.77 -9.65 -8.99
C MET A 149 -14.29 -9.74 -8.63
N ASN A 150 -13.44 -9.12 -9.44
CA ASN A 150 -12.05 -8.90 -9.07
C ASN A 150 -11.96 -7.69 -8.10
N PRO A 151 -11.29 -7.80 -6.93
CA PRO A 151 -11.10 -6.69 -6.00
C PRO A 151 -10.50 -5.43 -6.63
N ARG A 152 -9.60 -5.58 -7.61
CA ARG A 152 -9.04 -4.44 -8.36
C ARG A 152 -10.07 -3.74 -9.23
N ALA A 153 -11.06 -4.47 -9.75
CA ALA A 153 -12.15 -3.87 -10.50
C ALA A 153 -13.02 -3.02 -9.58
N VAL A 154 -13.41 -3.57 -8.41
CA VAL A 154 -14.15 -2.84 -7.38
C VAL A 154 -13.43 -1.56 -6.96
N ALA A 155 -12.13 -1.64 -6.63
CA ALA A 155 -11.33 -0.48 -6.25
C ALA A 155 -11.24 0.59 -7.36
N ARG A 156 -11.20 0.18 -8.63
CA ARG A 156 -11.23 1.13 -9.76
C ARG A 156 -12.60 1.79 -9.88
N PHE A 157 -13.69 1.02 -9.80
CA PHE A 157 -15.04 1.56 -9.93
C PHE A 157 -15.38 2.59 -8.86
N THR A 158 -14.96 2.35 -7.60
CA THR A 158 -15.16 3.30 -6.51
C THR A 158 -14.34 4.59 -6.65
N THR A 159 -13.29 4.59 -7.49
CA THR A 159 -12.38 5.74 -7.67
C THR A 159 -12.67 6.56 -8.93
N TYR A 160 -13.14 5.91 -10.01
CA TYR A 160 -13.24 6.53 -11.35
C TYR A 160 -14.59 7.20 -11.66
N HIS A 161 -15.68 6.82 -10.98
CA HIS A 161 -17.00 7.42 -11.23
C HIS A 161 -17.22 8.57 -10.24
N GLY A 162 -17.48 9.77 -10.78
CA GLY A 162 -17.44 11.06 -10.08
C GLY A 162 -18.37 11.19 -8.87
N LYS A 163 -18.14 12.24 -8.06
CA LYS A 163 -18.86 12.53 -6.82
C LYS A 163 -20.31 12.98 -7.00
N ASP A 164 -20.75 13.17 -8.24
CA ASP A 164 -22.05 13.73 -8.54
C ASP A 164 -23.11 12.62 -8.54
N GLY A 165 -23.87 12.53 -7.44
CA GLY A 165 -24.90 11.50 -7.26
C GLY A 165 -25.16 11.04 -5.82
N ASP A 166 -24.42 11.56 -4.83
CA ASP A 166 -24.47 11.11 -3.42
C ASP A 166 -25.89 11.13 -2.79
N ALA A 167 -26.85 11.86 -3.35
CA ALA A 167 -28.22 11.95 -2.83
C ALA A 167 -29.04 10.66 -2.96
N LEU A 168 -28.69 9.76 -3.89
CA LEU A 168 -29.44 8.53 -4.19
C LEU A 168 -28.74 7.24 -3.73
N ALA A 169 -27.52 7.34 -3.20
CA ALA A 169 -26.76 6.17 -2.81
C ALA A 169 -27.33 5.52 -1.52
N PRO A 170 -27.44 4.18 -1.45
CA PRO A 170 -27.84 3.49 -0.23
C PRO A 170 -26.92 3.81 0.94
N LYS A 171 -27.49 3.97 2.15
CA LYS A 171 -26.70 4.15 3.38
C LYS A 171 -26.37 2.79 3.98
N TYR A 172 -25.18 2.29 3.71
CA TYR A 172 -24.71 1.05 4.33
C TYR A 172 -24.18 1.27 5.74
N PRO A 173 -24.37 0.30 6.65
CA PRO A 173 -23.74 0.36 7.95
C PRO A 173 -22.22 0.29 7.80
N ALA A 174 -21.52 1.03 8.65
CA ALA A 174 -20.08 0.87 8.80
C ALA A 174 -19.77 -0.58 9.20
N PRO A 175 -18.68 -1.18 8.70
CA PRO A 175 -18.33 -2.52 9.10
C PRO A 175 -18.09 -2.54 10.62
N PRO A 176 -18.34 -3.68 11.29
CA PRO A 176 -17.96 -3.82 12.69
C PRO A 176 -16.50 -3.41 12.83
N ARG A 177 -16.22 -2.50 13.78
CA ARG A 177 -14.87 -1.99 14.02
C ARG A 177 -13.96 -3.20 14.18
N ARG A 178 -13.07 -3.43 13.20
CA ARG A 178 -11.77 -4.00 13.55
C ARG A 178 -11.19 -3.03 14.59
N SER A 179 -10.47 -3.52 15.58
CA SER A 179 -9.60 -2.68 16.41
C SER A 179 -8.56 -1.99 15.51
N THR A 180 -8.99 -0.97 14.76
CA THR A 180 -8.25 -0.19 13.77
C THR A 180 -7.24 -0.97 12.93
N ALA A 181 -7.45 -2.25 12.68
CA ALA A 181 -6.46 -3.07 12.00
C ALA A 181 -6.51 -2.86 10.49
N THR A 182 -5.81 -1.82 10.03
CA THR A 182 -4.98 -1.94 8.83
C THR A 182 -4.23 -3.28 8.88
N ALA A 183 -3.82 -3.85 7.75
CA ALA A 183 -2.99 -5.07 7.71
C ALA A 183 -1.75 -5.01 8.61
N TRP A 184 -1.41 -3.80 9.05
CA TRP A 184 -0.53 -3.43 10.13
C TRP A 184 -0.95 -3.97 11.54
N ASN A 185 -2.14 -3.68 12.08
CA ASN A 185 -2.53 -4.24 13.40
C ASN A 185 -2.91 -5.73 13.36
N ALA A 186 -2.97 -6.37 12.20
CA ALA A 186 -3.14 -7.83 12.16
C ALA A 186 -1.89 -8.60 12.64
N ARG A 187 -0.70 -7.97 12.61
CA ARG A 187 0.52 -8.52 13.25
C ARG A 187 0.68 -8.08 14.71
N TYR A 188 0.00 -7.02 15.12
CA TYR A 188 0.20 -6.34 16.40
C TYR A 188 -1.14 -5.86 16.99
N ALA A 189 -2.13 -6.75 17.08
CA ALA A 189 -3.49 -6.38 17.51
C ALA A 189 -3.54 -5.75 18.91
N ASP A 190 -2.49 -5.98 19.70
CA ASP A 190 -2.30 -5.48 21.06
C ASP A 190 -1.23 -4.38 21.17
N ALA A 191 -0.63 -3.91 20.06
CA ALA A 191 0.36 -2.83 20.13
C ALA A 191 -0.33 -1.46 20.31
N PRO A 192 0.23 -0.60 21.19
CA PRO A 192 -0.27 0.75 21.36
C PRO A 192 -0.18 1.54 20.05
N PRO A 193 -1.07 2.53 19.83
CA PRO A 193 -0.97 3.43 18.69
C PRO A 193 0.40 4.11 18.67
N VAL A 194 1.10 4.00 17.54
CA VAL A 194 2.42 4.60 17.36
C VAL A 194 2.24 6.05 16.92
N SER A 195 2.55 6.98 17.81
CA SER A 195 2.62 8.40 17.49
C SER A 195 4.04 8.76 17.05
N ILE A 196 4.14 9.66 16.06
CA ILE A 196 5.43 10.17 15.57
C ILE A 196 5.93 11.20 16.60
N PRO A 197 7.14 11.04 17.16
CA PRO A 197 7.73 12.03 18.05
C PRO A 197 7.85 13.42 17.39
N ASN A 198 7.73 14.49 18.18
CA ASN A 198 7.70 15.87 17.67
C ASN A 198 8.98 16.28 16.93
N ASP A 199 10.14 15.77 17.36
CA ASP A 199 11.44 15.96 16.72
C ASP A 199 11.49 15.28 15.35
N GLU A 200 10.96 14.07 15.24
CA GLU A 200 10.83 13.35 13.97
C GLU A 200 9.78 13.99 13.04
N ALA A 201 8.69 14.51 13.58
CA ALA A 201 7.71 15.28 12.82
C ALA A 201 8.32 16.59 12.27
N ALA A 202 9.13 17.29 13.05
CA ALA A 202 9.86 18.47 12.58
C ALA A 202 10.86 18.11 11.46
N ALA A 203 11.64 17.04 11.65
CA ALA A 203 12.58 16.56 10.64
C ALA A 203 11.87 16.14 9.34
N LEU A 204 10.72 15.45 9.43
CA LEU A 204 9.91 15.08 8.28
C LEU A 204 9.38 16.30 7.53
N LYS A 205 8.97 17.36 8.24
CA LYS A 205 8.47 18.59 7.64
C LYS A 205 9.58 19.36 6.92
N ASP A 206 10.78 19.41 7.50
CA ASP A 206 11.94 20.04 6.89
C ASP A 206 12.39 19.28 5.63
N LEU A 207 12.47 17.95 5.73
CA LEU A 207 12.77 17.07 4.59
C LEU A 207 11.68 17.15 3.51
N ALA A 208 10.40 17.30 3.88
CA ALA A 208 9.31 17.50 2.94
C ALA A 208 9.48 18.79 2.15
N ALA A 209 9.84 19.89 2.82
CA ALA A 209 10.09 21.18 2.18
C ALA A 209 11.27 21.10 1.19
N GLN A 210 12.37 20.46 1.60
CA GLN A 210 13.54 20.23 0.75
C GLN A 210 13.20 19.34 -0.47
N ALA A 211 12.45 18.25 -0.25
CA ALA A 211 12.03 17.35 -1.31
C ALA A 211 11.03 17.98 -2.31
N HIS A 212 10.28 19.01 -1.88
CA HIS A 212 9.39 19.79 -2.76
C HIS A 212 10.15 20.84 -3.57
N LEU A 213 11.13 21.53 -2.98
CA LEU A 213 11.97 22.50 -3.68
C LEU A 213 12.80 21.85 -4.80
N ASN A 214 13.25 20.61 -4.57
CA ASN A 214 14.07 19.85 -5.52
C ASN A 214 13.31 19.27 -6.73
N ARG A 215 11.97 19.44 -6.81
CA ARG A 215 11.20 19.07 -8.02
C ARG A 215 11.39 20.04 -9.18
N GLY A 216 11.89 21.25 -8.92
CA GLY A 216 12.06 22.31 -9.93
C GLY A 216 13.43 22.33 -10.61
N VAL A 217 14.43 21.63 -10.08
CA VAL A 217 15.80 21.62 -10.62
C VAL A 217 16.00 20.33 -11.41
N ALA A 218 15.48 20.32 -12.63
CA ALA A 218 15.81 19.32 -13.63
C ALA A 218 17.22 19.60 -14.13
N GLY A 219 18.21 18.97 -13.50
CA GLY A 219 19.60 18.95 -13.92
C GLY A 219 20.30 17.80 -13.20
N GLU A 220 20.95 16.91 -13.95
CA GLU A 220 21.48 15.61 -13.53
C GLU A 220 22.66 15.67 -12.52
N GLU A 221 22.86 16.78 -11.79
CA GLU A 221 24.09 17.02 -11.02
C GLU A 221 23.94 17.10 -9.49
N ASP A 222 22.73 17.22 -8.91
CA ASP A 222 22.59 17.30 -7.45
C ASP A 222 22.25 15.94 -6.81
N GLY A 223 23.30 15.15 -6.53
CA GLY A 223 23.19 13.91 -5.75
C GLY A 223 22.45 14.09 -4.41
N GLY A 224 22.57 15.26 -3.78
CA GLY A 224 21.90 15.61 -2.52
C GLY A 224 20.37 15.75 -2.63
N ALA A 225 19.84 16.11 -3.80
CA ALA A 225 18.39 16.24 -4.02
C ALA A 225 17.68 14.88 -4.06
N LEU A 226 18.33 13.90 -4.70
CA LEU A 226 17.87 12.52 -4.71
C LEU A 226 17.99 11.90 -3.32
N GLU A 227 19.11 12.11 -2.63
CA GLU A 227 19.33 11.62 -1.26
C GLU A 227 18.28 12.14 -0.29
N SER A 228 18.00 13.45 -0.30
CA SER A 228 16.97 14.05 0.57
C SER A 228 15.57 13.49 0.27
N ALA A 229 15.25 13.25 -1.01
CA ALA A 229 13.98 12.64 -1.40
C ALA A 229 13.87 11.16 -0.99
N VAL A 230 14.97 10.42 -1.03
CA VAL A 230 15.06 9.03 -0.57
C VAL A 230 14.94 8.99 0.95
N GLU A 231 15.66 9.84 1.68
CA GLU A 231 15.62 9.93 3.13
C GLU A 231 14.21 10.26 3.62
N TYR A 232 13.62 11.33 3.08
CA TYR A 232 12.24 11.71 3.36
C TYR A 232 11.29 10.53 3.18
N THR A 233 11.35 9.89 2.01
CA THR A 233 10.44 8.78 1.68
C THR A 233 10.68 7.57 2.58
N SER A 234 11.92 7.31 2.97
CA SER A 234 12.30 6.22 3.86
C SER A 234 11.84 6.47 5.30
N ARG A 235 11.92 7.70 5.81
CA ARG A 235 11.38 8.06 7.13
C ARG A 235 9.86 7.98 7.18
N VAL A 236 9.18 8.49 6.16
CA VAL A 236 7.71 8.32 6.03
C VAL A 236 7.35 6.84 5.98
N ALA A 237 8.12 6.04 5.22
CA ALA A 237 7.91 4.60 5.15
C ALA A 237 8.15 3.90 6.50
N HIS A 238 9.20 4.28 7.23
CA HIS A 238 9.49 3.74 8.56
C HIS A 238 8.29 3.95 9.49
N TRP A 239 7.78 5.18 9.62
CA TRP A 239 6.62 5.48 10.47
C TRP A 239 5.33 4.82 9.99
N TYR A 240 5.08 4.78 8.68
CA TYR A 240 3.97 4.02 8.11
C TYR A 240 4.07 2.52 8.42
N LEU A 241 5.27 1.95 8.35
CA LEU A 241 5.55 0.55 8.63
C LEU A 241 5.69 0.25 10.13
N LEU A 242 5.78 1.27 10.97
CA LEU A 242 5.58 1.23 12.42
C LEU A 242 4.14 1.57 12.82
N GLY A 243 3.23 1.79 11.86
CA GLY A 243 1.80 1.87 12.16
C GLY A 243 1.29 3.24 12.59
N ALA A 244 2.06 4.30 12.33
CA ALA A 244 1.56 5.65 12.47
C ALA A 244 0.24 5.82 11.69
N SER A 245 -0.71 6.54 12.28
CA SER A 245 -2.01 6.74 11.65
C SER A 245 -1.90 7.61 10.41
N ARG A 246 -2.92 7.57 9.54
CA ARG A 246 -2.99 8.48 8.38
C ARG A 246 -2.91 9.94 8.83
N GLN A 247 -3.64 10.27 9.90
CA GLN A 247 -3.68 11.62 10.45
C GLN A 247 -2.31 12.04 10.98
N ASP A 248 -1.61 11.18 11.71
CA ASP A 248 -0.26 11.50 12.23
C ASP A 248 0.75 11.72 11.09
N LEU A 249 0.67 10.91 10.03
CA LEU A 249 1.54 11.06 8.86
C LEU A 249 1.22 12.35 8.08
N GLU A 250 -0.06 12.70 7.92
CA GLU A 250 -0.46 13.95 7.26
C GLU A 250 -0.02 15.18 8.07
N GLU A 251 -0.15 15.14 9.40
CA GLU A 251 0.27 16.22 10.29
C GLU A 251 1.79 16.38 10.32
N ALA A 252 2.53 15.27 10.46
CA ALA A 252 3.99 15.28 10.51
C ALA A 252 4.64 15.71 9.19
N THR A 253 4.01 15.41 8.06
CA THR A 253 4.59 15.73 6.73
C THR A 253 4.01 16.99 6.08
N GLY A 254 2.85 17.46 6.55
CA GLY A 254 2.08 18.53 5.90
C GLY A 254 1.55 18.16 4.51
N GLN A 255 1.57 16.87 4.13
CA GLN A 255 1.10 16.38 2.82
C GLN A 255 -0.16 15.55 3.00
N GLY A 256 -1.14 15.74 2.10
CA GLY A 256 -2.34 14.90 2.08
C GLY A 256 -2.03 13.44 1.78
N TRP A 257 -2.85 12.54 2.33
CA TRP A 257 -2.64 11.08 2.31
C TRP A 257 -2.45 10.51 0.91
N GLU A 258 -3.16 11.01 -0.10
CA GLU A 258 -3.01 10.53 -1.48
C GLU A 258 -1.63 10.84 -2.08
N ALA A 259 -1.00 11.95 -1.69
CA ALA A 259 0.36 12.26 -2.10
C ALA A 259 1.37 11.32 -1.43
N LEU A 260 1.21 11.08 -0.13
CA LEU A 260 2.01 10.14 0.64
C LEU A 260 1.87 8.72 0.10
N ARG A 261 0.63 8.27 -0.16
CA ARG A 261 0.31 6.98 -0.75
C ARG A 261 1.01 6.79 -2.10
N LYS A 262 0.86 7.72 -3.03
CA LYS A 262 1.53 7.65 -4.35
C LYS A 262 3.04 7.53 -4.21
N ARG A 263 3.63 8.27 -3.27
CA ARG A 263 5.07 8.22 -2.99
C ARG A 263 5.47 6.87 -2.40
N LEU A 264 4.81 6.40 -1.34
CA LEU A 264 5.07 5.08 -0.74
C LEU A 264 4.88 3.94 -1.74
N SER A 265 3.86 4.00 -2.62
CA SER A 265 3.64 3.04 -3.69
C SER A 265 4.73 3.06 -4.76
N ARG A 266 5.16 4.26 -5.20
CA ARG A 266 6.26 4.41 -6.18
C ARG A 266 7.55 3.78 -5.67
N TRP A 267 7.82 3.89 -4.37
CA TRP A 267 9.00 3.35 -3.71
C TRP A 267 8.79 1.93 -3.15
N GLY A 268 7.64 1.30 -3.44
CA GLY A 268 7.37 -0.10 -3.10
C GLY A 268 7.12 -0.40 -1.61
N TYR A 269 6.95 0.62 -0.78
CA TYR A 269 6.55 0.48 0.63
C TYR A 269 5.04 0.21 0.77
N MET A 270 4.26 0.55 -0.26
CA MET A 270 2.83 0.28 -0.35
C MET A 270 2.49 -0.40 -1.69
N SER A 271 1.34 -1.08 -1.75
CA SER A 271 0.85 -1.61 -3.03
C SER A 271 0.53 -0.44 -3.94
N PRO A 272 0.73 -0.58 -5.26
CA PRO A 272 0.20 0.39 -6.22
C PRO A 272 -1.31 0.56 -6.00
N PRO A 273 -1.87 1.78 -6.14
CA PRO A 273 -3.31 1.99 -6.19
C PRO A 273 -3.95 1.20 -7.36
#